data_AF-A0A545SB48-F1
#
_entry.id   AF-A0A545SB48-F1
#
_cell.length_a   1.000
_cell.length_b   1.000
_cell.length_c   1.000
_cell.angle_alpha   90.00
_cell.angle_beta   90.00
_cell.angle_gamma   90.00
#
_symmetry.space_group_name_H-M   'P 1'
#
loop_
_entity.id
_entity.type
_entity.pdbx_description
1 polymer ?
#
loop_
_entity_poly.entity_id
_entity_poly.type
_entity_poly.pdbx_seq_one_letter_code
_entity_poly.pdbx_strand_id
1 'polypeptide(L)'
;MSNIPAQVDPITDAEVEELENFLFSDKVPEECMTLSELDGFLTALAVGPVTVPPSEWLPVVWQGDGPVFENPQELERVLALILALNARIIEGIKKDEIAPMFNIEPMDDGSELMTPDGWCWGFMQGMLLREDAWKPLLDSEEGDLLDPIAMMAGGGREMPEFAEIQDSPEDYDEFLDLISGSALDIHDYWVESGKKPAPAAGNLH
;
A
#
# COMPACT_ATOMS: atom_id res chain seq x y z
N MET A 1 -0.61 20.31 28.57
CA MET A 1 -1.77 19.87 27.77
C MET A 1 -1.29 19.87 26.33
N SER A 2 -0.98 18.70 25.80
CA SER A 2 -0.42 18.57 24.46
C SER A 2 -1.49 18.92 23.44
N ASN A 3 -1.20 19.93 22.63
CA ASN A 3 -2.01 20.33 21.50
C ASN A 3 -1.70 19.33 20.38
N ILE A 4 -2.51 18.29 20.24
CA ILE A 4 -2.49 17.44 19.05
C ILE A 4 -3.22 18.26 17.97
N PRO A 5 -2.57 18.70 16.88
CA PRO A 5 -3.29 19.36 15.80
C PRO A 5 -4.32 18.38 15.22
N ALA A 6 -5.58 18.82 15.21
CA ALA A 6 -6.75 18.02 14.83
C ALA A 6 -6.91 17.85 13.30
N GLN A 7 -5.88 18.15 12.52
CA GLN A 7 -5.92 18.07 11.07
C GLN A 7 -4.50 17.85 10.55
N VAL A 8 -4.25 16.67 10.03
CA VAL A 8 -3.09 16.40 9.17
C VAL A 8 -3.56 16.84 7.79
N ASP A 9 -2.91 17.85 7.22
CA ASP A 9 -3.21 18.24 5.84
C ASP A 9 -2.89 17.05 4.91
N PRO A 10 -3.69 16.81 3.86
CA PRO A 10 -3.40 15.76 2.90
C PRO A 10 -1.99 15.93 2.34
N ILE A 11 -1.22 14.84 2.30
CA ILE A 11 0.10 14.83 1.66
C ILE A 11 -0.03 15.31 0.20
N THR A 12 0.85 16.22 -0.21
CA THR A 12 0.87 16.73 -1.59
C THR A 12 1.75 15.88 -2.50
N ASP A 13 1.59 15.97 -3.82
CA ASP A 13 2.44 15.24 -4.78
C ASP A 13 3.92 15.57 -4.62
N ALA A 14 4.26 16.83 -4.31
CA ALA A 14 5.64 17.23 -4.05
C ALA A 14 6.20 16.60 -2.76
N GLU A 15 5.34 16.34 -1.77
CA GLU A 15 5.72 15.66 -0.53
C GLU A 15 5.84 14.15 -0.70
N VAL A 16 5.04 13.57 -1.60
CA VAL A 16 5.21 12.18 -2.06
C VAL A 16 6.56 12.04 -2.76
N GLU A 17 6.90 12.96 -3.69
CA GLU A 17 8.18 12.98 -4.38
C GLU A 17 9.35 13.19 -3.40
N GLU A 18 9.18 14.02 -2.36
CA GLU A 18 10.17 14.19 -1.29
C GLU A 18 10.41 12.86 -0.54
N LEU A 19 9.33 12.13 -0.20
CA LEU A 19 9.42 10.84 0.46
C LEU A 19 10.09 9.80 -0.45
N GLU A 20 9.69 9.73 -1.71
CA GLU A 20 10.27 8.82 -2.70
C GLU A 20 11.78 9.02 -2.84
N ASN A 21 12.23 10.27 -3.01
CA ASN A 21 13.65 10.60 -3.08
C ASN A 21 14.42 10.18 -1.82
N PHE A 22 13.81 10.27 -0.64
CA PHE A 22 14.44 9.78 0.59
C PHE A 22 14.55 8.25 0.61
N LEU A 23 13.50 7.52 0.21
CA LEU A 23 13.48 6.06 0.14
C LEU A 23 14.45 5.50 -0.91
N PHE A 24 14.84 6.29 -1.93
CA PHE A 24 15.88 5.93 -2.90
C PHE A 24 17.30 6.42 -2.55
N SER A 25 17.48 7.08 -1.40
CA SER A 25 18.79 7.64 -1.01
C SER A 25 19.72 6.59 -0.38
N ASP A 26 21.01 6.92 -0.27
CA ASP A 26 22.01 6.10 0.42
C ASP A 26 21.87 6.12 1.96
N LYS A 27 20.86 6.81 2.50
CA LYS A 27 20.57 6.91 3.94
C LYS A 27 19.72 5.77 4.47
N VAL A 28 19.01 5.07 3.60
CA VAL A 28 18.20 3.90 3.94
C VAL A 28 18.96 2.60 3.62
N PRO A 29 18.62 1.46 4.24
CA PRO A 29 19.12 0.16 3.81
C PRO A 29 18.75 -0.15 2.36
N GLU A 30 19.55 -1.00 1.71
CA GLU A 30 19.25 -1.50 0.35
C GLU A 30 17.91 -2.23 0.27
N GLU A 31 17.49 -2.88 1.35
CA GLU A 31 16.22 -3.61 1.44
C GLU A 31 15.03 -2.73 1.81
N CYS A 32 15.24 -1.43 2.06
CA CYS A 32 14.17 -0.50 2.43
C CYS A 32 13.04 -0.50 1.40
N MET A 33 11.80 -0.44 1.87
CA MET A 33 10.65 -0.39 0.98
C MET A 33 10.73 0.80 0.03
N THR A 34 10.45 0.55 -1.24
CA THR A 34 10.17 1.60 -2.23
C THR A 34 8.86 2.32 -1.91
N LEU A 35 8.58 3.45 -2.58
CA LEU A 35 7.30 4.14 -2.40
C LEU A 35 6.10 3.23 -2.75
N SER A 36 6.22 2.44 -3.82
CA SER A 36 5.18 1.50 -4.26
C SER A 36 4.92 0.41 -3.22
N GLU A 37 5.97 -0.20 -2.70
CA GLU A 37 5.88 -1.23 -1.64
C GLU A 37 5.31 -0.64 -0.34
N LEU A 38 5.75 0.57 0.03
CA LEU A 38 5.22 1.26 1.21
C LEU A 38 3.72 1.56 1.07
N ASP A 39 3.26 2.03 -0.09
CA ASP A 39 1.84 2.29 -0.36
C ASP A 39 1.00 1.02 -0.25
N GLY A 40 1.46 -0.09 -0.83
CA GLY A 40 0.79 -1.40 -0.71
C GLY A 40 0.79 -1.93 0.73
N PHE A 41 1.92 -1.82 1.42
CA PHE A 41 2.05 -2.19 2.83
C PHE A 41 1.07 -1.43 3.73
N LEU A 42 1.02 -0.10 3.59
CA LEU A 42 0.09 0.73 4.33
C LEU A 42 -1.37 0.43 3.95
N THR A 43 -1.64 0.11 2.68
CA THR A 43 -2.97 -0.30 2.23
C THR A 43 -3.40 -1.59 2.92
N ALA A 44 -2.57 -2.63 2.98
CA ALA A 44 -2.89 -3.86 3.71
C ALA A 44 -3.22 -3.62 5.19
N LEU A 45 -2.46 -2.76 5.86
CA LEU A 45 -2.75 -2.34 7.23
C LEU A 45 -4.08 -1.58 7.34
N ALA A 46 -4.38 -0.75 6.35
CA ALA A 46 -5.56 0.08 6.31
C ALA A 46 -6.84 -0.70 5.93
N VAL A 47 -6.75 -1.77 5.13
CA VAL A 47 -7.90 -2.62 4.74
C VAL A 47 -8.07 -3.84 5.65
N GLY A 48 -7.00 -4.29 6.31
CA GLY A 48 -6.99 -5.50 7.13
C GLY A 48 -7.89 -5.51 8.39
N PRO A 49 -8.00 -6.68 9.03
CA PRO A 49 -9.00 -6.97 10.07
C PRO A 49 -8.74 -6.29 11.42
N VAL A 50 -7.52 -5.82 11.67
CA VAL A 50 -7.12 -5.26 12.96
C VAL A 50 -6.18 -4.07 12.76
N THR A 51 -6.29 -3.08 13.65
CA THR A 51 -5.35 -1.96 13.66
C THR A 51 -3.99 -2.39 14.20
N VAL A 52 -2.93 -2.08 13.45
CA VAL A 52 -1.54 -2.25 13.88
C VAL A 52 -1.00 -0.87 14.31
N PRO A 53 -0.45 -0.71 15.52
CA PRO A 53 0.06 0.57 15.96
C PRO A 53 1.35 0.95 15.20
N PRO A 54 1.61 2.25 14.95
CA PRO A 54 2.83 2.70 14.26
C PRO A 54 4.13 2.20 14.89
N SER A 55 4.17 2.01 16.20
CA SER A 55 5.35 1.45 16.88
C SER A 55 5.72 0.04 16.40
N GLU A 56 4.80 -0.70 15.80
CA GLU A 56 5.04 -2.05 15.27
C GLU A 56 5.31 -2.07 13.77
N TRP A 57 4.55 -1.32 12.96
CA TRP A 57 4.70 -1.37 11.51
C TRP A 57 5.76 -0.40 10.96
N LEU A 58 6.02 0.72 11.63
CA LEU A 58 6.96 1.72 11.14
C LEU A 58 8.41 1.21 11.05
N PRO A 59 8.92 0.40 11.99
CA PRO A 59 10.24 -0.20 11.84
C PRO A 59 10.37 -1.15 10.64
N VAL A 60 9.26 -1.74 10.17
CA VAL A 60 9.23 -2.74 9.10
C VAL A 60 9.52 -2.11 7.74
N VAL A 61 9.16 -0.84 7.55
CA VAL A 61 9.41 -0.06 6.33
C VAL A 61 10.87 -0.12 5.90
N TRP A 62 11.79 -0.18 6.86
CA TRP A 62 13.22 -0.15 6.61
C TRP A 62 13.84 -1.53 6.31
N GLN A 63 13.10 -2.63 6.55
CA GLN A 63 13.53 -4.02 6.28
C GLN A 63 14.95 -4.38 6.81
N GLY A 64 15.38 -3.77 7.91
CA GLY A 64 16.74 -3.92 8.40
C GLY A 64 17.09 -2.95 9.52
N ASP A 65 18.36 -2.54 9.58
CA ASP A 65 18.78 -1.44 10.45
C ASP A 65 18.08 -0.15 9.99
N GLY A 66 17.51 0.62 10.92
CA GLY A 66 16.79 1.85 10.54
C GLY A 66 17.68 2.87 9.81
N PRO A 67 17.10 3.82 9.08
CA PRO A 67 17.82 4.83 8.31
C PRO A 67 18.75 5.68 9.16
N VAL A 68 19.83 6.15 8.53
CA VAL A 68 20.78 7.08 9.13
C VAL A 68 20.35 8.51 8.82
N PHE A 69 19.62 9.11 9.76
CA PHE A 69 19.20 10.50 9.65
C PHE A 69 20.35 11.47 9.92
N GLU A 70 20.43 12.55 9.15
CA GLU A 70 21.40 13.63 9.32
C GLU A 70 21.21 14.36 10.65
N ASN A 71 19.95 14.57 11.03
CA ASN A 71 19.56 15.32 12.22
C ASN A 71 18.12 14.94 12.64
N PRO A 72 17.69 15.32 13.86
CA PRO A 72 16.34 15.03 14.34
C PRO A 72 15.21 15.64 13.48
N GLN A 73 15.47 16.74 12.75
CA GLN A 73 14.46 17.37 11.91
C GLN A 73 14.16 16.54 10.65
N GLU A 74 15.17 15.89 10.07
CA GLU A 74 15.00 14.98 8.94
C GLU A 74 14.19 13.75 9.36
N LEU A 75 14.52 13.15 10.51
CA LEU A 75 13.72 12.08 11.11
C LEU A 75 12.26 12.51 11.26
N GLU A 76 12.01 13.64 11.92
CA GLU A 76 10.64 14.15 12.13
C GLU A 76 9.90 14.38 10.80
N ARG A 77 10.59 14.88 9.77
CA ARG A 77 10.01 15.11 8.45
C ARG A 77 9.63 13.81 7.74
N VAL A 78 10.55 12.86 7.63
CA VAL A 78 10.30 11.58 6.96
C VAL A 78 9.18 10.81 7.66
N LEU A 79 9.17 10.78 8.99
CA LEU A 79 8.08 10.16 9.73
C LEU A 79 6.74 10.86 9.50
N ALA A 80 6.72 12.20 9.44
CA ALA A 80 5.51 12.93 9.14
C ALA A 80 4.98 12.61 7.72
N LEU A 81 5.86 12.47 6.73
CA LEU A 81 5.49 12.09 5.36
C LEU A 81 4.86 10.68 5.30
N ILE A 82 5.48 9.68 5.93
CA ILE A 82 4.94 8.31 5.97
C ILE A 82 3.56 8.29 6.66
N LEU A 83 3.40 9.04 7.75
CA LEU A 83 2.10 9.13 8.45
C LEU A 83 1.05 9.87 7.63
N ALA A 84 1.44 10.90 6.87
CA ALA A 84 0.53 11.63 5.99
C ALA A 84 0.11 10.77 4.78
N LEU A 85 1.01 9.95 4.25
CA LEU A 85 0.70 8.93 3.23
C LEU A 85 -0.32 7.92 3.75
N ASN A 86 -0.09 7.35 4.94
CA ASN A 86 -1.05 6.45 5.59
C ASN A 86 -2.43 7.13 5.79
N ALA A 87 -2.45 8.39 6.25
CA ALA A 87 -3.69 9.14 6.41
C ALA A 87 -4.43 9.33 5.06
N ARG A 88 -3.71 9.60 3.96
CA ARG A 88 -4.30 9.72 2.62
C ARG A 88 -4.95 8.40 2.19
N ILE A 89 -4.28 7.26 2.38
CA ILE A 89 -4.82 5.93 2.05
C ILE A 89 -6.11 5.65 2.84
N ILE A 90 -6.11 5.91 4.15
CA ILE A 90 -7.29 5.73 5.00
C ILE A 90 -8.45 6.63 4.55
N GLU A 91 -8.17 7.87 4.15
CA GLU A 91 -9.21 8.78 3.64
C GLU A 91 -9.74 8.36 2.26
N GLY A 92 -8.91 7.75 1.41
CA GLY A 92 -9.34 7.13 0.14
C GLY A 92 -10.30 5.97 0.38
N ILE A 93 -9.92 5.02 1.24
CA ILE A 93 -10.75 3.85 1.58
C ILE A 93 -12.12 4.28 2.13
N LYS A 94 -12.19 5.35 2.92
CA LYS A 94 -13.49 5.89 3.42
C LYS A 94 -14.42 6.42 2.32
N LYS A 95 -13.88 6.68 1.14
CA LYS A 95 -14.60 7.15 -0.06
C LYS A 95 -14.75 6.02 -1.09
N ASP A 96 -14.50 4.78 -0.69
CA ASP A 96 -14.49 3.60 -1.54
C ASP A 96 -13.50 3.74 -2.72
N GLU A 97 -12.34 4.35 -2.45
CA GLU A 97 -11.30 4.61 -3.45
C GLU A 97 -9.93 4.15 -2.94
N ILE A 98 -9.29 3.24 -3.69
CA ILE A 98 -7.88 2.90 -3.53
C ILE A 98 -7.19 3.30 -4.84
N ALA A 99 -6.19 4.18 -4.73
CA ALA A 99 -5.37 4.63 -5.85
C ALA A 99 -3.92 4.15 -5.63
N PRO A 100 -3.59 2.91 -6.07
CA PRO A 100 -2.27 2.33 -5.83
C PRO A 100 -1.16 3.16 -6.46
N MET A 101 -0.05 3.32 -5.75
CA MET A 101 1.17 3.89 -6.31
C MET A 101 2.00 2.79 -6.99
N PHE A 102 1.59 2.35 -8.17
CA PHE A 102 2.36 1.38 -8.96
C PHE A 102 3.65 2.00 -9.51
N ASN A 103 4.71 1.19 -9.63
CA ASN A 103 5.96 1.61 -10.24
C ASN A 103 5.77 1.86 -11.73
N ILE A 104 6.58 2.75 -12.31
CA ILE A 104 6.58 3.03 -13.75
C ILE A 104 7.93 2.60 -14.33
N GLU A 105 7.91 1.64 -15.25
CA GLU A 105 9.08 1.14 -15.95
C GLU A 105 9.16 1.70 -17.38
N PRO A 106 10.30 2.27 -17.81
CA PRO A 106 10.48 2.69 -19.20
C PRO A 106 10.68 1.47 -20.11
N MET A 107 9.99 1.45 -21.25
CA MET A 107 10.06 0.38 -22.24
C MET A 107 10.97 0.73 -23.42
N ASP A 108 11.46 -0.30 -24.14
CA ASP A 108 12.37 -0.15 -25.29
C ASP A 108 11.79 0.70 -26.44
N ASP A 109 10.46 0.73 -26.59
CA ASP A 109 9.75 1.52 -27.60
C ASP A 109 9.49 2.98 -27.18
N GLY A 110 9.93 3.37 -25.99
CA GLY A 110 9.75 4.69 -25.41
C GLY A 110 8.41 4.90 -24.72
N SER A 111 7.58 3.86 -24.60
CA SER A 111 6.41 3.87 -23.72
C SER A 111 6.81 3.61 -22.25
N GLU A 112 5.84 3.76 -21.36
CA GLU A 112 5.97 3.51 -19.93
C GLU A 112 4.96 2.41 -19.54
N LEU A 113 5.40 1.46 -18.71
CA LEU A 113 4.58 0.38 -18.20
C LEU A 113 4.38 0.58 -16.69
N MET A 114 3.12 0.65 -16.25
CA MET A 114 2.81 0.58 -14.82
C MET A 114 2.98 -0.85 -14.31
N THR A 115 3.57 -1.04 -13.14
CA THR A 115 3.97 -2.37 -12.65
C THR A 115 3.53 -2.53 -11.19
N PRO A 116 2.66 -3.52 -10.89
CA PRO A 116 2.04 -3.61 -9.58
C PRO A 116 2.77 -4.55 -8.61
N ASP A 117 3.83 -5.22 -9.03
CA ASP A 117 4.54 -6.24 -8.25
C ASP A 117 5.08 -5.69 -6.91
N GLY A 118 5.76 -4.55 -6.90
CA GLY A 118 6.21 -3.89 -5.67
C GLY A 118 5.06 -3.58 -4.71
N TRP A 119 3.99 -2.96 -5.21
CA TRP A 119 2.80 -2.68 -4.41
C TRP A 119 2.18 -3.95 -3.81
N CYS A 120 2.00 -4.98 -4.63
CA CYS A 120 1.44 -6.26 -4.19
C CYS A 120 2.33 -6.95 -3.17
N TRP A 121 3.65 -6.92 -3.35
CA TRP A 121 4.61 -7.43 -2.39
C TRP A 121 4.50 -6.70 -1.05
N GLY A 122 4.43 -5.37 -1.08
CA GLY A 122 4.21 -4.53 0.10
C GLY A 122 2.92 -4.92 0.83
N PHE A 123 1.82 -5.10 0.09
CA PHE A 123 0.54 -5.55 0.63
C PHE A 123 0.69 -6.87 1.37
N MET A 124 1.38 -7.85 0.77
CA MET A 124 1.65 -9.13 1.42
C MET A 124 2.50 -8.97 2.69
N GLN A 125 3.50 -8.08 2.72
CA GLN A 125 4.25 -7.78 3.95
C GLN A 125 3.36 -7.20 5.05
N GLY A 126 2.40 -6.33 4.70
CA GLY A 126 1.46 -5.75 5.65
C GLY A 126 0.50 -6.79 6.23
N MET A 127 0.05 -7.73 5.40
CA MET A 127 -0.74 -8.90 5.83
C MET A 127 0.03 -9.76 6.84
N LEU A 128 1.30 -10.07 6.56
CA LEU A 128 2.14 -10.94 7.39
C LEU A 128 2.34 -10.42 8.83
N LEU A 129 2.25 -9.11 9.07
CA LEU A 129 2.31 -8.55 10.43
C LEU A 129 1.18 -9.03 11.34
N ARG A 130 0.08 -9.51 10.75
CA ARG A 130 -1.09 -10.02 11.44
C ARG A 130 -1.65 -11.28 10.78
N GLU A 131 -0.78 -12.16 10.27
CA GLU A 131 -1.16 -13.36 9.52
C GLU A 131 -2.33 -14.13 10.15
N ASP A 132 -2.27 -14.41 11.46
CA ASP A 132 -3.33 -15.12 12.19
C ASP A 132 -4.70 -14.42 12.11
N ALA A 133 -4.73 -13.09 12.06
CA ALA A 133 -5.95 -12.32 11.97
C ALA A 133 -6.59 -12.37 10.57
N TRP A 134 -5.79 -12.66 9.53
CA TRP A 134 -6.24 -12.77 8.14
C TRP A 134 -6.80 -14.14 7.79
N LYS A 135 -6.45 -15.20 8.55
CA LYS A 135 -6.94 -16.58 8.35
C LYS A 135 -8.46 -16.70 8.09
N PRO A 136 -9.36 -15.98 8.79
CA PRO A 136 -10.78 -16.07 8.51
C PRO A 136 -11.18 -15.77 7.07
N LEU A 137 -10.53 -14.80 6.41
CA LEU A 137 -10.74 -14.51 4.99
C LEU A 137 -10.11 -15.60 4.13
N LEU A 138 -8.86 -15.98 4.42
CA LEU A 138 -8.12 -16.99 3.64
C LEU A 138 -8.81 -18.37 3.66
N ASP A 139 -9.52 -18.69 4.74
CA ASP A 139 -10.26 -19.94 4.90
C ASP A 139 -11.72 -19.84 4.43
N SER A 140 -12.21 -18.66 3.99
CA SER A 140 -13.59 -18.47 3.53
C SER A 140 -13.75 -18.63 2.01
N GLU A 141 -14.98 -18.53 1.51
CA GLU A 141 -15.26 -18.61 0.07
C GLU A 141 -14.73 -17.37 -0.69
N GLU A 142 -14.43 -16.29 0.04
CA GLU A 142 -13.87 -15.03 -0.45
C GLU A 142 -12.33 -14.99 -0.40
N GLY A 143 -11.66 -16.10 -0.07
CA GLY A 143 -10.20 -16.17 -0.02
C GLY A 143 -9.52 -15.78 -1.33
N ASP A 144 -10.18 -16.08 -2.46
CA ASP A 144 -9.72 -15.78 -3.82
C ASP A 144 -9.62 -14.27 -4.11
N LEU A 145 -10.21 -13.41 -3.26
CA LEU A 145 -9.99 -11.95 -3.35
C LEU A 145 -8.52 -11.58 -3.23
N LEU A 146 -7.68 -12.40 -2.60
CA LEU A 146 -6.26 -12.14 -2.49
C LEU A 146 -5.46 -12.59 -3.72
N ASP A 147 -6.03 -13.44 -4.58
CA ASP A 147 -5.31 -14.09 -5.68
C ASP A 147 -4.56 -13.13 -6.61
N PRO A 148 -5.16 -12.03 -7.14
CA PRO A 148 -4.42 -11.12 -8.03
C PRO A 148 -3.24 -10.46 -7.32
N ILE A 149 -3.39 -10.09 -6.05
CA ILE A 149 -2.32 -9.51 -5.23
C ILE A 149 -1.23 -10.55 -4.96
N ALA A 150 -1.60 -11.75 -4.51
CA ALA A 150 -0.66 -12.81 -4.18
C ALA A 150 0.10 -13.31 -5.42
N MET A 151 -0.56 -13.39 -6.57
CA MET A 151 0.04 -13.75 -7.85
C MET A 151 1.14 -12.76 -8.22
N MET A 152 0.85 -11.45 -8.17
CA MET A 152 1.84 -10.43 -8.54
C MET A 152 2.99 -10.33 -7.54
N ALA A 153 2.68 -10.39 -6.24
CA ALA A 153 3.69 -10.45 -5.18
C ALA A 153 4.62 -11.67 -5.30
N GLY A 154 4.11 -12.77 -5.88
CA GLY A 154 4.83 -14.03 -6.08
C GLY A 154 5.58 -14.16 -7.41
N GLY A 155 5.72 -13.09 -8.19
CA GLY A 155 6.42 -13.11 -9.48
C GLY A 155 5.52 -13.45 -10.67
N GLY A 156 4.21 -13.21 -10.57
CA GLY A 156 3.23 -13.45 -11.63
C GLY A 156 3.58 -12.84 -12.98
N ARG A 157 4.32 -11.72 -13.01
CA ARG A 157 4.81 -11.09 -14.25
C ARG A 157 5.69 -12.01 -15.09
N GLU A 158 6.41 -12.93 -14.48
CA GLU A 158 7.29 -13.87 -15.19
C GLU A 158 6.54 -15.08 -15.78
N MET A 159 5.24 -15.21 -15.47
CA MET A 159 4.42 -16.32 -15.96
C MET A 159 4.03 -16.10 -17.42
N PRO A 160 4.11 -17.14 -18.28
CA PRO A 160 3.73 -17.03 -19.70
C PRO A 160 2.29 -16.55 -19.91
N GLU A 161 1.38 -16.93 -19.02
CA GLU A 161 -0.03 -16.57 -19.07
C GLU A 161 -0.25 -15.07 -18.86
N PHE A 162 0.65 -14.39 -18.12
CA PHE A 162 0.58 -12.95 -17.89
C PHE A 162 1.02 -12.14 -19.11
N ALA A 163 1.86 -12.71 -19.99
CA ALA A 163 2.31 -12.04 -21.20
C ALA A 163 1.15 -11.69 -22.14
N GLU A 164 0.13 -12.55 -22.23
CA GLU A 164 -1.07 -12.28 -23.05
C GLU A 164 -1.88 -11.09 -22.51
N ILE A 165 -1.96 -10.95 -21.18
CA ILE A 165 -2.62 -9.81 -20.52
C ILE A 165 -1.81 -8.54 -20.79
N GLN A 166 -0.49 -8.58 -20.59
CA GLN A 166 0.38 -7.41 -20.77
C GLN A 166 0.43 -6.91 -22.23
N ASP A 167 0.32 -7.80 -23.22
CA ASP A 167 0.32 -7.44 -24.65
C ASP A 167 -0.97 -6.70 -25.08
N SER A 168 -2.00 -6.68 -24.23
CA SER A 168 -3.28 -6.02 -24.47
C SER A 168 -3.49 -4.88 -23.47
N PRO A 169 -3.39 -3.60 -23.90
CA PRO A 169 -3.56 -2.47 -22.98
C PRO A 169 -4.88 -2.47 -22.21
N GLU A 170 -5.97 -2.91 -22.85
CA GLU A 170 -7.30 -3.00 -22.23
C GLU A 170 -7.32 -4.08 -21.14
N ASP A 171 -6.82 -5.29 -21.44
CA ASP A 171 -6.78 -6.37 -20.45
C ASP A 171 -5.80 -6.05 -19.30
N TYR A 172 -4.72 -5.33 -19.59
CA TYR A 172 -3.76 -4.88 -18.59
C TYR A 172 -4.35 -3.83 -17.65
N ASP A 173 -5.04 -2.82 -18.19
CA ASP A 173 -5.74 -1.81 -17.39
C ASP A 173 -6.83 -2.47 -16.51
N GLU A 174 -7.62 -3.38 -17.06
CA GLU A 174 -8.60 -4.16 -16.29
C GLU A 174 -7.93 -5.00 -15.19
N PHE A 175 -6.74 -5.54 -15.43
CA PHE A 175 -5.99 -6.28 -14.43
C PHE A 175 -5.45 -5.39 -13.29
N LEU A 176 -5.00 -4.18 -13.60
CA LEU A 176 -4.59 -3.20 -12.59
C LEU A 176 -5.80 -2.76 -11.73
N ASP A 177 -6.95 -2.56 -12.36
CA ASP A 177 -8.22 -2.26 -11.67
C ASP A 177 -8.67 -3.45 -10.79
N LEU A 178 -8.45 -4.69 -11.23
CA LEU A 178 -8.74 -5.87 -10.43
C LEU A 178 -7.91 -5.91 -9.14
N ILE A 179 -6.63 -5.49 -9.17
CA ILE A 179 -5.77 -5.45 -7.98
C ILE A 179 -6.31 -4.45 -6.94
N SER A 180 -6.63 -3.22 -7.38
CA SER A 180 -7.15 -2.19 -6.47
C SER A 180 -8.56 -2.53 -5.97
N GLY A 181 -9.41 -3.06 -6.85
CA GLY A 181 -10.74 -3.56 -6.51
C GLY A 181 -10.70 -4.70 -5.50
N SER A 182 -9.77 -5.64 -5.65
CA SER A 182 -9.56 -6.73 -4.69
C SER A 182 -9.23 -6.22 -3.29
N ALA A 183 -8.41 -5.18 -3.16
CA ALA A 183 -8.11 -4.57 -1.86
C ALA A 183 -9.34 -3.87 -1.23
N LEU A 184 -10.22 -3.28 -2.04
CA LEU A 184 -11.50 -2.73 -1.58
C LEU A 184 -12.47 -3.85 -1.14
N ASP A 185 -12.61 -4.91 -1.92
CA ASP A 185 -13.48 -6.04 -1.57
C ASP A 185 -13.00 -6.74 -0.28
N ILE A 186 -11.68 -6.84 -0.07
CA ILE A 186 -11.09 -7.30 1.18
C ILE A 186 -11.49 -6.39 2.36
N HIS A 187 -11.45 -5.07 2.17
CA HIS A 187 -11.90 -4.13 3.19
C HIS A 187 -13.37 -4.36 3.55
N ASP A 188 -14.22 -4.51 2.54
CA ASP A 188 -15.66 -4.68 2.70
C ASP A 188 -16.00 -6.00 3.40
N TYR A 189 -15.31 -7.09 3.06
CA TYR A 189 -15.40 -8.35 3.78
C TYR A 189 -15.19 -8.16 5.30
N TRP A 190 -14.15 -7.41 5.70
CA TRP A 190 -13.86 -7.19 7.13
C TRP A 190 -14.87 -6.25 7.82
N VAL A 191 -15.44 -5.31 7.07
CA VAL A 191 -16.54 -4.46 7.56
C VAL A 191 -17.79 -5.30 7.79
N GLU A 192 -18.18 -6.12 6.81
CA GLU A 192 -19.35 -6.99 6.88
C GLU A 192 -19.21 -8.06 7.96
N SER A 193 -18.01 -8.59 8.17
CA SER A 193 -17.70 -9.55 9.23
C SER A 193 -17.72 -8.91 10.64
N GLY A 194 -17.85 -7.58 10.74
CA GLY A 194 -17.81 -6.82 11.99
C GLY A 194 -16.43 -6.78 12.66
N LYS A 195 -15.36 -7.15 11.94
CA LYS A 195 -13.98 -7.07 12.42
C LYS A 195 -13.42 -5.66 12.27
N LYS A 196 -13.96 -4.91 11.32
CA LYS A 196 -13.63 -3.51 11.06
C LYS A 196 -14.87 -2.63 11.19
N PRO A 197 -14.77 -1.41 11.77
CA PRO A 197 -15.87 -0.47 11.71
C PRO A 197 -16.10 -0.01 10.26
N ALA A 198 -17.37 0.08 9.84
CA ALA A 198 -17.71 0.70 8.58
C ALA A 198 -17.19 2.15 8.52
N PRO A 199 -16.78 2.65 7.34
CA PRO A 199 -16.43 4.05 7.18
C PRO A 199 -17.61 4.92 7.63
N ALA A 200 -17.30 5.98 8.37
CA ALA A 200 -18.34 6.90 8.83
C ALA A 200 -19.03 7.49 7.60
N ALA A 201 -20.33 7.20 7.42
CA ALA A 201 -21.10 7.72 6.30
C ALA A 201 -20.87 9.24 6.19
N GLY A 202 -20.17 9.65 5.14
CA GLY A 202 -19.98 11.05 4.84
C GLY A 202 -21.35 11.68 4.72
N ASN A 203 -21.69 12.62 5.61
CA ASN A 203 -22.91 13.39 5.46
C ASN A 203 -22.80 14.14 4.13
N LEU A 204 -23.44 13.61 3.09
CA LEU A 204 -23.75 14.34 1.89
C LEU A 204 -24.75 15.44 2.31
N HIS A 205 -24.25 16.65 2.45
CA HIS A 205 -25.02 17.87 2.61
C HIS A 205 -24.67 18.83 1.48
#